data_AF-A0A810Q7P9-F1
#
_entry.id   AF-A0A810Q7P9-F1
#
_cell.length_a   1.000
_cell.length_b   1.000
_cell.length_c   1.000
_cell.angle_alpha   90.00
_cell.angle_beta   90.00
_cell.angle_gamma   90.00
#
_symmetry.space_group_name_H-M   'P 1'
#
loop_
_entity.id
_entity.type
_entity.pdbx_description
1 polymer ?
#
loop_
_entity_poly.entity_id
_entity_poly.type
_entity_poly.pdbx_seq_one_letter_code
_entity_poly.pdbx_strand_id
1 'polypeptide(L)'
;MTNRKSTKRALLGSVMAMVLCLAMLVGATFAWFTDTASTGVNKIQAGKLDVALEMKDASGNWVSAEGKTLDFVKAADAKGEAILWEPGCTYTLPELRVVNNGNLALKYMIKITGIKGDAKLNEAIEWTIGDVAMGAEQHLKAGESNEFTIKGHMKESAGNDYMDLTISGISITVYATQDTVESDSFNNQYDKNAAYKGTQEFTEGTHTLSNGVVALNPNDIAVKASGQDTSVTITGGYYDGGNGGNNICVYAMNGATVTIQGGTFTVGSDANGEGNSVVESNGGNIVIEGGFFYTNYNWSGFYYVLNQKNNNPGTITVKGGTFVNYDPSKGDDNLGGSFVADGYSVVSEKHGDDTWYTVVKGTGVIPGTQEDLNNAITDSTNKDITVVMPADQTLTLDNGIANEGAKARNITFVGDGTQTVDVITNATGAEGGQLNYQRGSTFTFENVTVQAGEGSFDGIVCDELVYRNCTIKGKLTLYGKATFINCTFDNTMANQYSIWTWGGTDVTFEGCTFNTNGKAILLYGQATAEKPTDLVVNNCTFNDRKSGAAGKAAIEVGNDYNATYTLTVNNATVNGFAAGKNTGSTLWANKNSMDAAHLTVTIDGTKVQ
;
A
#
# COMPACT_ATOMS: atom_id res chain seq x y z
N MET A 1 -7.55 -61.66 56.71
CA MET A 1 -8.23 -60.71 55.79
C MET A 1 -7.82 -59.28 56.13
N THR A 2 -6.74 -58.77 55.54
CA THR A 2 -6.28 -57.37 55.76
C THR A 2 -5.80 -56.68 54.47
N ASN A 3 -5.43 -57.43 53.42
CA ASN A 3 -4.91 -56.86 52.18
C ASN A 3 -5.96 -56.19 51.27
N ARG A 4 -7.24 -56.62 51.27
CA ARG A 4 -8.25 -56.06 50.33
C ARG A 4 -8.67 -54.61 50.67
N LYS A 5 -8.45 -54.15 51.91
CA LYS A 5 -8.75 -52.78 52.34
C LYS A 5 -7.62 -51.78 52.02
N SER A 6 -6.35 -52.20 51.98
CA SER A 6 -5.24 -51.30 51.64
C SER A 6 -5.18 -50.99 50.14
N THR A 7 -5.44 -51.98 49.27
CA THR A 7 -5.44 -51.79 47.81
C THR A 7 -6.52 -50.82 47.33
N LYS A 8 -7.73 -50.86 47.93
CA LYS A 8 -8.80 -49.89 47.64
C LYS A 8 -8.46 -48.47 48.08
N ARG A 9 -7.74 -48.30 49.21
CA ARG A 9 -7.28 -46.99 49.69
C ARG A 9 -6.15 -46.44 48.82
N ALA A 10 -5.25 -47.29 48.36
CA ALA A 10 -4.18 -46.90 47.43
C ALA A 10 -4.75 -46.46 46.07
N LEU A 11 -5.75 -47.18 45.53
CA LEU A 11 -6.44 -46.81 44.30
C LEU A 11 -7.21 -45.48 44.44
N LEU A 12 -7.86 -45.26 45.60
CA LEU A 12 -8.51 -43.97 45.86
C LEU A 12 -7.49 -42.83 45.93
N GLY A 13 -6.33 -43.08 46.54
CA GLY A 13 -5.22 -42.13 46.59
C GLY A 13 -4.66 -41.79 45.22
N SER A 14 -4.49 -42.78 44.32
CA SER A 14 -3.99 -42.53 42.96
C SER A 14 -5.01 -41.78 42.09
N VAL A 15 -6.31 -42.10 42.21
CA VAL A 15 -7.37 -41.35 41.52
C VAL A 15 -7.42 -39.91 42.03
N MET A 16 -7.33 -39.70 43.35
CA MET A 16 -7.31 -38.36 43.94
C MET A 16 -6.07 -37.55 43.51
N ALA A 17 -4.90 -38.19 43.39
CA ALA A 17 -3.70 -37.56 42.86
C ALA A 17 -3.84 -37.17 41.39
N MET A 18 -4.40 -38.04 40.53
CA MET A 18 -4.65 -37.68 39.12
C MET A 18 -5.66 -36.54 38.97
N VAL A 19 -6.73 -36.53 39.78
CA VAL A 19 -7.69 -35.42 39.80
C VAL A 19 -7.01 -34.13 40.26
N LEU A 20 -6.11 -34.19 41.24
CA LEU A 20 -5.33 -33.04 41.69
C LEU A 20 -4.40 -32.52 40.57
N CYS A 21 -3.71 -33.41 39.86
CA CYS A 21 -2.86 -33.04 38.71
C CYS A 21 -3.67 -32.42 37.57
N LEU A 22 -4.83 -32.98 37.23
CA LEU A 22 -5.73 -32.42 36.21
C LEU A 22 -6.29 -31.06 36.65
N ALA A 23 -6.65 -30.89 37.92
CA ALA A 23 -7.10 -29.61 38.46
C ALA A 23 -5.97 -28.56 38.45
N MET A 24 -4.73 -28.94 38.72
CA MET A 24 -3.57 -28.06 38.58
C MET A 24 -3.30 -27.71 37.12
N LEU A 25 -3.42 -28.66 36.18
CA LEU A 25 -3.26 -28.41 34.75
C LEU A 25 -4.33 -27.45 34.23
N VAL A 26 -5.61 -27.69 34.58
CA VAL A 26 -6.73 -26.82 34.22
C VAL A 26 -6.59 -25.43 34.87
N GLY A 27 -6.18 -25.37 36.14
CA GLY A 27 -5.90 -24.12 36.84
C GLY A 27 -4.75 -23.33 36.22
N ALA A 28 -3.67 -24.01 35.81
CA ALA A 28 -2.55 -23.40 35.11
C ALA A 28 -2.96 -22.89 33.72
N THR A 29 -3.76 -23.64 32.96
CA THR A 29 -4.30 -23.17 31.68
C THR A 29 -5.25 -21.99 31.87
N PHE A 30 -6.13 -22.01 32.87
CA PHE A 30 -7.05 -20.91 33.14
C PHE A 30 -6.30 -19.63 33.54
N ALA A 31 -5.23 -19.74 34.35
CA ALA A 31 -4.37 -18.60 34.67
C ALA A 31 -3.60 -18.07 33.46
N TRP A 32 -3.23 -18.92 32.50
CA TRP A 32 -2.58 -18.51 31.25
C TRP A 32 -3.55 -17.73 30.33
N PHE A 33 -4.84 -18.06 30.36
CA PHE A 33 -5.85 -17.50 29.44
C PHE A 33 -6.82 -16.51 30.10
N THR A 34 -6.56 -16.04 31.32
CA THR A 34 -7.44 -15.06 31.98
C THR A 34 -6.75 -13.71 32.13
N ASP A 35 -7.38 -12.66 31.61
CA ASP A 35 -6.89 -11.27 31.69
C ASP A 35 -7.10 -10.66 33.09
N THR A 36 -7.65 -11.42 34.03
CA THR A 36 -7.87 -10.97 35.42
C THR A 36 -7.77 -12.11 36.43
N ALA A 37 -6.78 -12.04 37.32
CA ALA A 37 -6.68 -12.93 38.48
C ALA A 37 -6.90 -12.13 39.77
N SER A 38 -7.87 -12.54 40.60
CA SER A 38 -8.19 -11.84 41.85
C SER A 38 -8.04 -12.75 43.06
N THR A 39 -7.41 -12.23 44.10
CA THR A 39 -7.38 -12.77 45.47
C THR A 39 -8.12 -11.80 46.39
N GLY A 40 -8.44 -12.22 47.62
CA GLY A 40 -9.16 -11.35 48.58
C GLY A 40 -8.44 -10.05 48.96
N VAL A 41 -7.19 -9.85 48.52
CA VAL A 41 -6.38 -8.64 48.79
C VAL A 41 -5.79 -7.98 47.53
N ASN A 42 -5.62 -8.70 46.42
CA ASN A 42 -4.99 -8.20 45.19
C ASN A 42 -5.72 -8.65 43.93
N LYS A 43 -5.88 -7.75 42.96
CA LYS A 43 -6.39 -8.01 41.61
C LYS A 43 -5.29 -7.72 40.58
N ILE A 44 -4.90 -8.71 39.80
CA ILE A 44 -4.05 -8.55 38.61
C ILE A 44 -5.00 -8.43 37.43
N GLN A 45 -4.92 -7.36 36.66
CA GLN A 45 -5.69 -7.14 35.45
C GLN A 45 -4.75 -6.74 34.31
N ALA A 46 -4.89 -7.37 33.15
CA ALA A 46 -4.18 -6.95 31.96
C ALA A 46 -4.70 -5.58 31.51
N GLY A 47 -3.77 -4.64 31.34
CA GLY A 47 -4.06 -3.33 30.75
C GLY A 47 -3.96 -3.37 29.23
N LYS A 48 -4.81 -2.59 28.56
CA LYS A 48 -4.86 -2.43 27.10
C LYS A 48 -4.69 -0.96 26.76
N LEU A 49 -3.57 -0.64 26.10
CA LEU A 49 -3.36 0.63 25.43
C LEU A 49 -3.85 0.50 23.99
N ASP A 50 -4.80 1.34 23.57
CA ASP A 50 -5.41 1.31 22.23
C ASP A 50 -5.64 2.74 21.78
N VAL A 51 -4.81 3.20 20.85
CA VAL A 51 -4.71 4.60 20.44
C VAL A 51 -5.07 4.71 18.98
N ALA A 52 -6.06 5.54 18.67
CA ALA A 52 -6.46 5.83 17.31
C ALA A 52 -6.22 7.30 16.99
N LEU A 53 -5.89 7.57 15.73
CA LEU A 53 -5.80 8.93 15.18
C LEU A 53 -6.90 9.13 14.13
N GLU A 54 -7.69 10.19 14.31
CA GLU A 54 -8.80 10.52 13.41
C GLU A 54 -8.69 11.95 12.91
N MET A 55 -9.23 12.20 11.71
CA MET A 55 -9.29 13.51 11.07
C MET A 55 -10.71 13.82 10.59
N LYS A 56 -11.02 15.11 10.48
CA LYS A 56 -12.25 15.59 9.84
C LYS A 56 -12.19 15.44 8.33
N ASP A 57 -13.17 14.76 7.74
CA ASP A 57 -13.37 14.75 6.29
C ASP A 57 -14.02 16.04 5.78
N ALA A 58 -14.15 16.18 4.46
CA ALA A 58 -14.78 17.34 3.83
C ALA A 58 -16.27 17.53 4.20
N SER A 59 -16.91 16.50 4.76
CA SER A 59 -18.30 16.54 5.23
C SER A 59 -18.40 16.85 6.73
N GLY A 60 -17.27 17.00 7.41
CA GLY A 60 -17.19 17.26 8.85
C GLY A 60 -17.34 16.02 9.73
N ASN A 61 -17.21 14.81 9.18
CA ASN A 61 -17.22 13.56 9.94
C ASN A 61 -15.81 13.15 10.37
N TRP A 62 -15.70 12.47 11.51
CA TRP A 62 -14.47 11.84 11.95
C TRP A 62 -14.22 10.55 11.18
N VAL A 63 -13.05 10.46 10.55
CA VAL A 63 -12.57 9.27 9.84
C VAL A 63 -11.16 8.94 10.30
N SER A 64 -10.74 7.68 10.20
CA SER A 64 -9.35 7.30 10.50
C SER A 64 -8.38 8.12 9.66
N ALA A 65 -7.35 8.66 10.31
CA ALA A 65 -6.22 9.34 9.68
C ALA A 65 -5.00 8.41 9.52
N GLU A 66 -5.09 7.18 10.02
CA GLU A 66 -3.99 6.22 9.97
C GLU A 66 -3.62 5.86 8.53
N GLY A 67 -2.32 5.90 8.24
CA GLY A 67 -1.77 5.62 6.90
C GLY A 67 -2.10 6.70 5.85
N LYS A 68 -2.73 7.82 6.23
CA LYS A 68 -3.08 8.91 5.31
C LYS A 68 -2.11 10.08 5.46
N THR A 69 -1.88 10.76 4.35
CA THR A 69 -1.26 12.09 4.35
C THR A 69 -2.32 13.17 4.57
N LEU A 70 -1.89 14.28 5.16
CA LEU A 70 -2.69 15.45 5.44
C LEU A 70 -2.29 16.56 4.47
N ASP A 71 -3.30 17.17 3.86
CA ASP A 71 -3.13 18.35 3.03
C ASP A 71 -3.66 19.57 3.77
N PHE A 72 -3.05 20.73 3.55
CA PHE A 72 -3.53 21.96 4.14
C PHE A 72 -4.96 22.30 3.71
N VAL A 73 -5.73 22.80 4.66
CA VAL A 73 -7.10 23.26 4.45
C VAL A 73 -7.06 24.54 3.61
N LYS A 74 -7.72 24.49 2.45
CA LYS A 74 -7.89 25.65 1.56
C LYS A 74 -9.26 26.29 1.79
N ALA A 75 -9.33 27.61 1.58
CA ALA A 75 -10.61 28.33 1.57
C ALA A 75 -11.53 27.80 0.46
N ALA A 76 -12.85 27.96 0.63
CA ALA A 76 -13.84 27.34 -0.26
C ALA A 76 -13.76 27.84 -1.71
N ASP A 77 -13.36 29.10 -1.89
CA ASP A 77 -13.12 29.80 -3.15
C ASP A 77 -11.73 29.56 -3.73
N ALA A 78 -10.77 29.08 -2.93
CA ALA A 78 -9.40 28.75 -3.35
C ALA A 78 -9.22 27.24 -3.68
N LYS A 79 -10.32 26.51 -3.93
CA LYS A 79 -10.27 25.09 -4.29
C LYS A 79 -9.63 24.90 -5.66
N GLY A 80 -8.34 24.53 -5.67
CA GLY A 80 -7.54 24.29 -6.87
C GLY A 80 -6.32 25.22 -6.99
N GLU A 81 -6.22 26.25 -6.15
CA GLU A 81 -5.07 27.14 -6.13
C GLU A 81 -3.88 26.49 -5.41
N ALA A 82 -2.66 26.79 -5.87
CA ALA A 82 -1.43 26.36 -5.22
C ALA A 82 -1.25 27.08 -3.87
N ILE A 83 -0.62 26.42 -2.90
CA ILE A 83 -0.24 27.04 -1.64
C ILE A 83 1.06 27.80 -1.88
N LEU A 84 1.02 29.11 -1.65
CA LEU A 84 2.16 29.99 -1.85
C LEU A 84 2.71 30.41 -0.50
N TRP A 85 3.91 29.94 -0.19
CA TRP A 85 4.57 30.24 1.08
C TRP A 85 5.24 31.61 1.00
N GLU A 86 4.65 32.58 1.69
CA GLU A 86 5.20 33.92 1.88
C GLU A 86 5.61 34.12 3.34
N PRO A 87 6.67 34.91 3.63
CA PRO A 87 7.10 35.16 5.00
C PRO A 87 5.95 35.68 5.88
N GLY A 88 5.71 35.01 7.02
CA GLY A 88 4.63 35.31 7.95
C GLY A 88 3.26 34.66 7.63
N CYS A 89 3.12 33.93 6.53
CA CYS A 89 1.88 33.21 6.24
C CYS A 89 1.70 31.98 7.15
N THR A 90 0.44 31.60 7.40
CA THR A 90 0.08 30.44 8.22
C THR A 90 -0.92 29.56 7.51
N TYR A 91 -0.63 28.27 7.41
CA TYR A 91 -1.55 27.26 6.88
C TYR A 91 -1.88 26.20 7.92
N THR A 92 -3.09 25.64 7.85
CA THR A 92 -3.59 24.68 8.84
C THR A 92 -3.91 23.34 8.20
N LEU A 93 -3.61 22.25 8.88
CA LEU A 93 -4.06 20.91 8.51
C LEU A 93 -5.52 20.68 8.92
N PRO A 94 -6.16 19.58 8.45
CA PRO A 94 -7.49 19.23 8.90
C PRO A 94 -7.52 19.08 10.41
N GLU A 95 -8.68 19.33 11.02
CA GLU A 95 -8.87 19.11 12.44
C GLU A 95 -8.71 17.61 12.76
N LEU A 96 -7.93 17.33 13.81
CA LEU A 96 -7.47 15.99 14.20
C LEU A 96 -7.90 15.69 15.62
N ARG A 97 -7.98 14.40 15.97
CA ARG A 97 -8.08 13.97 17.36
C ARG A 97 -7.33 12.67 17.64
N VAL A 98 -6.72 12.60 18.82
CA VAL A 98 -6.22 11.35 19.39
C VAL A 98 -7.31 10.76 20.27
N VAL A 99 -7.62 9.48 20.09
CA VAL A 99 -8.65 8.75 20.83
C VAL A 99 -8.01 7.60 21.60
N ASN A 100 -8.27 7.50 22.90
CA ASN A 100 -7.87 6.38 23.73
C ASN A 100 -9.03 5.38 23.84
N ASN A 101 -9.04 4.35 22.99
CA ASN A 101 -10.00 3.25 23.04
C ASN A 101 -9.63 2.19 24.10
N GLY A 102 -8.50 2.38 24.79
CA GLY A 102 -7.96 1.48 25.78
C GLY A 102 -8.62 1.63 27.16
N ASN A 103 -8.17 0.79 28.09
CA ASN A 103 -8.59 0.83 29.50
C ASN A 103 -7.51 1.41 30.42
N LEU A 104 -6.36 1.79 29.86
CA LEU A 104 -5.27 2.46 30.56
C LEU A 104 -5.24 3.94 30.18
N ALA A 105 -4.96 4.80 31.15
CA ALA A 105 -4.57 6.16 30.84
C ALA A 105 -3.22 6.20 30.10
N LEU A 106 -3.07 7.16 29.19
CA LEU A 106 -1.91 7.33 28.37
C LEU A 106 -1.40 8.75 28.39
N LYS A 107 -0.09 8.88 28.21
CA LYS A 107 0.56 10.12 27.84
C LYS A 107 1.06 9.99 26.41
N TYR A 108 0.98 11.07 25.64
CA TYR A 108 1.34 11.05 24.24
C TYR A 108 1.98 12.35 23.78
N MET A 109 2.72 12.26 22.68
CA MET A 109 3.21 13.40 21.92
C MET A 109 2.94 13.19 20.44
N ILE A 110 2.82 14.28 19.70
CA ILE A 110 2.63 14.27 18.25
C ILE A 110 3.86 14.90 17.61
N LYS A 111 4.35 14.29 16.53
CA LYS A 111 5.41 14.84 15.68
C LYS A 111 4.96 14.87 14.23
N ILE A 112 5.37 15.91 13.49
CA ILE A 112 5.43 15.83 12.04
C ILE A 112 6.51 14.81 11.71
N THR A 113 6.13 13.78 10.97
CA THR A 113 7.05 12.70 10.61
C THR A 113 7.34 12.71 9.14
N GLY A 114 6.39 13.00 8.25
CA GLY A 114 6.66 13.07 6.82
C GLY A 114 6.21 14.38 6.19
N ILE A 115 6.91 14.82 5.16
CA ILE A 115 6.48 15.88 4.24
C ILE A 115 6.86 15.46 2.82
N LYS A 116 6.01 15.74 1.85
CA LYS A 116 6.31 15.63 0.42
C LYS A 116 6.59 17.03 -0.12
N GLY A 117 7.69 17.19 -0.85
CA GLY A 117 8.14 18.49 -1.38
C GLY A 117 9.50 18.88 -0.81
N ASP A 118 9.79 20.17 -0.75
CA ASP A 118 11.12 20.67 -0.49
C ASP A 118 11.47 20.64 1.00
N ALA A 119 12.35 19.72 1.38
CA ALA A 119 12.86 19.63 2.76
C ALA A 119 13.45 20.97 3.25
N LYS A 120 14.03 21.76 2.33
CA LYS A 120 14.56 23.10 2.60
C LYS A 120 13.49 24.08 3.08
N LEU A 121 12.29 24.07 2.49
CA LEU A 121 11.21 24.96 2.92
C LEU A 121 10.75 24.66 4.36
N ASN A 122 10.80 23.38 4.77
CA ASN A 122 10.37 22.98 6.11
C ASN A 122 11.26 23.57 7.22
N GLU A 123 12.52 23.88 6.93
CA GLU A 123 13.43 24.56 7.87
C GLU A 123 12.97 26.00 8.19
N ALA A 124 12.21 26.60 7.27
CA ALA A 124 11.63 27.93 7.41
C ALA A 124 10.21 27.92 8.02
N ILE A 125 9.64 26.74 8.30
CA ILE A 125 8.29 26.60 8.86
C ILE A 125 8.37 26.24 10.34
N GLU A 126 7.61 26.96 11.15
CA GLU A 126 7.37 26.66 12.55
C GLU A 126 6.05 25.92 12.71
N TRP A 127 6.12 24.71 13.26
CA TRP A 127 4.95 23.85 13.44
C TRP A 127 4.40 23.94 14.86
N THR A 128 3.09 24.12 14.99
CA THR A 128 2.38 24.17 16.28
C THR A 128 1.19 23.22 16.32
N ILE A 129 0.84 22.75 17.51
CA ILE A 129 -0.38 21.98 17.80
C ILE A 129 -1.28 22.86 18.67
N GLY A 130 -2.40 23.31 18.12
CA GLY A 130 -3.25 24.33 18.75
C GLY A 130 -2.48 25.63 18.91
N ASP A 131 -2.17 25.99 20.16
CA ASP A 131 -1.35 27.16 20.53
C ASP A 131 -0.07 26.75 21.30
N VAL A 132 0.29 25.46 21.26
CA VAL A 132 1.47 24.90 21.94
C VAL A 132 2.47 24.38 20.91
N ALA A 133 3.76 24.39 21.29
CA ALA A 133 4.82 23.83 20.46
C ALA A 133 4.58 22.34 20.15
N MET A 134 4.89 21.94 18.91
CA MET A 134 4.89 20.55 18.45
C MET A 134 5.78 19.69 19.37
N GLY A 135 5.35 18.47 19.70
CA GLY A 135 6.09 17.55 20.55
C GLY A 135 5.89 17.71 22.06
N ALA A 136 5.02 18.63 22.51
CA ALA A 136 4.64 18.71 23.93
C ALA A 136 3.87 17.45 24.38
N GLU A 137 4.19 16.96 25.57
CA GLU A 137 3.48 15.83 26.20
C GLU A 137 2.04 16.23 26.56
N GLN A 138 1.11 15.33 26.27
CA GLN A 138 -0.31 15.45 26.52
C GLN A 138 -0.80 14.19 27.25
N HIS A 139 -1.93 14.27 27.94
CA HIS A 139 -2.47 13.17 28.74
C HIS A 139 -3.91 12.87 28.34
N LEU A 140 -4.27 11.59 28.31
CA LEU A 140 -5.60 11.10 27.96
C LEU A 140 -5.99 9.95 28.88
N LYS A 141 -7.14 10.06 29.56
CA LYS A 141 -7.66 8.94 30.34
C LYS A 141 -8.24 7.87 29.42
N ALA A 142 -8.49 6.70 29.98
CA ALA A 142 -9.19 5.62 29.29
C ALA A 142 -10.55 6.11 28.75
N GLY A 143 -10.82 5.86 27.47
CA GLY A 143 -12.06 6.22 26.78
C GLY A 143 -12.18 7.71 26.37
N GLU A 144 -11.19 8.55 26.66
CA GLU A 144 -11.22 9.97 26.29
C GLU A 144 -10.60 10.23 24.90
N SER A 145 -10.87 11.42 24.36
CA SER A 145 -10.25 11.93 23.13
C SER A 145 -9.86 13.39 23.27
N ASN A 146 -8.81 13.81 22.56
CA ASN A 146 -8.36 15.19 22.53
C ASN A 146 -8.29 15.71 21.08
N GLU A 147 -9.01 16.79 20.79
CA GLU A 147 -9.12 17.42 19.49
C GLU A 147 -8.11 18.57 19.35
N PHE A 148 -7.49 18.72 18.18
CA PHE A 148 -6.47 19.74 17.92
C PHE A 148 -6.34 20.06 16.43
N THR A 149 -5.63 21.16 16.13
CA THR A 149 -5.24 21.54 14.77
C THR A 149 -3.73 21.71 14.71
N ILE A 150 -3.12 21.31 13.60
CA ILE A 150 -1.70 21.57 13.35
C ILE A 150 -1.58 22.78 12.41
N LYS A 151 -0.72 23.73 12.75
CA LYS A 151 -0.44 24.92 11.94
C LYS A 151 1.03 24.94 11.54
N GLY A 152 1.30 25.29 10.29
CA GLY A 152 2.63 25.63 9.79
C GLY A 152 2.71 27.13 9.55
N HIS A 153 3.60 27.82 10.25
CA HIS A 153 3.84 29.26 10.12
C HIS A 153 5.20 29.52 9.49
N MET A 154 5.27 30.22 8.36
CA MET A 154 6.55 30.55 7.75
C MET A 154 7.19 31.73 8.48
N LYS A 155 8.44 31.54 8.94
CA LYS A 155 9.22 32.57 9.65
C LYS A 155 9.22 33.88 8.86
N GLU A 156 9.04 35.00 9.55
CA GLU A 156 9.08 36.33 8.95
C GLU A 156 10.47 36.68 8.42
N SER A 157 11.51 36.04 8.96
CA SER A 157 12.90 36.18 8.50
C SER A 157 13.20 35.33 7.26
N ALA A 158 12.27 34.50 6.78
CA ALA A 158 12.48 33.71 5.57
C ALA A 158 12.63 34.67 4.38
N GLY A 159 13.77 34.61 3.68
CA GLY A 159 14.00 35.40 2.48
C GLY A 159 13.35 34.78 1.25
N ASN A 160 13.70 35.29 0.06
CA ASN A 160 13.21 34.76 -1.21
C ASN A 160 13.81 33.39 -1.60
N ASP A 161 14.68 32.82 -0.76
CA ASP A 161 15.37 31.55 -1.00
C ASP A 161 14.45 30.31 -1.04
N TYR A 162 13.18 30.52 -0.67
CA TYR A 162 12.12 29.51 -0.62
C TYR A 162 10.97 29.80 -1.60
N MET A 163 11.12 30.82 -2.45
CA MET A 163 10.14 31.12 -3.50
C MET A 163 9.95 29.91 -4.41
N ASP A 164 8.70 29.63 -4.78
CA ASP A 164 8.26 28.50 -5.60
C ASP A 164 8.47 27.10 -5.00
N LEU A 165 9.02 26.99 -3.78
CA LEU A 165 9.10 25.71 -3.07
C LEU A 165 7.74 25.30 -2.52
N THR A 166 7.50 23.99 -2.42
CA THR A 166 6.20 23.46 -2.00
C THR A 166 6.33 22.42 -0.89
N ILE A 167 5.34 22.38 0.02
CA ILE A 167 5.16 21.31 0.99
C ILE A 167 3.73 20.79 0.89
N SER A 168 3.61 19.48 0.83
CA SER A 168 2.37 18.71 0.71
C SER A 168 2.52 17.37 1.42
N GLY A 169 1.49 16.53 1.41
CA GLY A 169 1.63 15.12 1.81
C GLY A 169 2.12 14.93 3.25
N ILE A 170 1.64 15.76 4.18
CA ILE A 170 2.18 15.82 5.54
C ILE A 170 1.73 14.60 6.33
N SER A 171 2.66 13.90 6.96
CA SER A 171 2.39 12.74 7.80
C SER A 171 2.74 13.07 9.25
N ILE A 172 1.95 12.56 10.18
CA ILE A 172 2.18 12.74 11.62
C ILE A 172 2.23 11.39 12.32
N THR A 173 2.97 11.33 13.43
CA THR A 173 3.00 10.16 14.29
C THR A 173 2.62 10.55 15.70
N VAL A 174 1.73 9.75 16.29
CA VAL A 174 1.37 9.80 17.70
C VAL A 174 2.23 8.78 18.45
N TYR A 175 3.10 9.25 19.32
CA TYR A 175 3.82 8.40 20.26
C TYR A 175 3.05 8.37 21.56
N ALA A 176 2.57 7.21 21.98
CA ALA A 176 1.83 7.05 23.23
C ALA A 176 2.48 5.98 24.11
N THR A 177 2.44 6.20 25.41
CA THR A 177 2.85 5.23 26.44
C THR A 177 1.94 5.38 27.66
N GLN A 178 2.01 4.45 28.60
CA GLN A 178 1.18 4.49 29.79
C GLN A 178 1.48 5.72 30.65
N ASP A 179 0.43 6.33 31.20
CA ASP A 179 0.55 7.47 32.12
C ASP A 179 0.70 7.02 33.57
N THR A 180 1.32 7.87 34.39
CA THR A 180 1.65 7.66 35.81
C THR A 180 0.47 7.87 36.77
N VAL A 181 -0.74 7.59 36.30
CA VAL A 181 -1.98 7.78 37.09
C VAL A 181 -2.53 6.47 37.65
N GLU A 182 -2.15 5.34 37.05
CA GLU A 182 -2.57 4.01 37.50
C GLU A 182 -1.83 3.62 38.79
N SER A 183 -2.51 2.93 39.70
CA SER A 183 -1.96 2.56 41.03
C SER A 183 -2.02 1.06 41.25
N ASP A 184 -0.94 0.50 41.81
CA ASP A 184 -0.92 -0.86 42.34
C ASP A 184 -1.12 -0.86 43.88
N SER A 185 -0.86 -2.01 44.53
CA SER A 185 -0.96 -2.13 45.99
C SER A 185 0.09 -1.32 46.77
N PHE A 186 1.05 -0.69 46.09
CA PHE A 186 2.15 0.07 46.68
C PHE A 186 2.07 1.57 46.37
N ASN A 187 1.98 1.97 45.09
CA ASN A 187 1.90 3.36 44.64
C ASN A 187 1.56 3.46 43.13
N ASN A 188 1.71 4.66 42.54
CA ASN A 188 1.49 4.95 41.12
C ASN A 188 2.78 5.23 40.31
N GLN A 189 3.95 4.82 40.83
CA GLN A 189 5.25 5.22 40.29
C GLN A 189 5.84 4.18 39.33
N TYR A 190 5.19 3.02 39.14
CA TYR A 190 5.75 1.94 38.31
C TYR A 190 5.87 2.33 36.82
N ASP A 191 5.04 3.27 36.34
CA ASP A 191 5.11 3.83 34.98
C ASP A 191 5.91 5.14 34.87
N LYS A 192 6.55 5.59 35.96
CA LYS A 192 7.28 6.88 35.97
C LYS A 192 8.31 7.00 34.86
N ASN A 193 8.94 5.88 34.54
CA ASN A 193 10.00 5.80 33.54
C ASN A 193 9.51 5.21 32.20
N ALA A 194 8.19 5.14 31.98
CA ALA A 194 7.64 4.74 30.69
C ALA A 194 8.08 5.75 29.63
N ALA A 195 9.00 5.31 28.76
CA ALA A 195 9.59 6.12 27.70
C ALA A 195 8.79 5.97 26.40
N TYR A 196 8.76 7.02 25.59
CA TYR A 196 8.40 6.91 24.19
C TYR A 196 9.47 6.11 23.46
N LYS A 197 9.07 5.04 22.77
CA LYS A 197 10.00 4.24 21.99
C LYS A 197 9.99 4.73 20.54
N GLY A 198 11.10 5.31 20.11
CA GLY A 198 11.38 5.60 18.69
C GLY A 198 12.00 4.42 17.95
N THR A 199 12.42 3.39 18.66
CA THR A 199 13.00 2.17 18.10
C THR A 199 12.00 1.03 18.19
N GLN A 200 11.74 0.39 17.06
CA GLN A 200 11.10 -0.92 16.99
C GLN A 200 12.18 -1.99 16.89
N GLU A 201 12.39 -2.74 17.97
CA GLU A 201 13.42 -3.78 18.06
C GLU A 201 12.80 -5.18 18.03
N PHE A 202 13.35 -6.03 17.17
CA PHE A 202 12.92 -7.41 16.95
C PHE A 202 14.13 -8.34 17.11
N THR A 203 14.01 -9.34 17.97
CA THR A 203 15.11 -10.29 18.29
C THR A 203 14.78 -11.74 17.98
N GLU A 204 13.52 -12.04 17.69
CA GLU A 204 13.03 -13.34 17.24
C GLU A 204 11.68 -13.19 16.53
N GLY A 205 11.30 -14.17 15.69
CA GLY A 205 9.95 -14.29 15.12
C GLY A 205 9.71 -13.52 13.83
N THR A 206 8.47 -13.57 13.35
CA THR A 206 8.04 -12.89 12.11
C THR A 206 7.11 -11.72 12.42
N HIS A 207 7.44 -10.56 11.86
CA HIS A 207 6.76 -9.29 12.13
C HIS A 207 6.41 -8.57 10.83
N THR A 208 5.30 -7.83 10.83
CA THR A 208 4.88 -7.00 9.70
C THR A 208 4.61 -5.58 10.17
N LEU A 209 5.20 -4.59 9.49
CA LEU A 209 5.09 -3.16 9.81
C LEU A 209 4.47 -2.39 8.64
N SER A 210 3.53 -1.49 8.96
CA SER A 210 2.85 -0.64 7.96
C SER A 210 2.74 0.84 8.38
N ASN A 211 2.99 1.16 9.65
CA ASN A 211 2.59 2.44 10.23
C ASN A 211 3.72 3.47 10.37
N GLY A 212 4.97 3.08 10.08
CA GLY A 212 6.12 3.97 10.23
C GLY A 212 6.63 4.10 11.67
N VAL A 213 7.81 4.71 11.86
CA VAL A 213 8.36 5.12 13.16
C VAL A 213 9.51 6.11 12.98
N VAL A 214 9.70 7.03 13.93
CA VAL A 214 10.84 7.95 13.97
C VAL A 214 11.66 7.69 15.22
N ALA A 215 12.96 7.44 15.04
CA ALA A 215 13.92 7.36 16.13
C ALA A 215 14.06 8.73 16.82
N LEU A 216 14.09 8.73 18.16
CA LEU A 216 13.84 9.94 18.94
C LEU A 216 15.10 10.60 19.49
N ASN A 217 16.18 9.84 19.65
CA ASN A 217 17.41 10.27 20.30
C ASN A 217 18.65 10.06 19.41
N PRO A 218 19.77 10.74 19.71
CA PRO A 218 21.06 10.45 19.09
C PRO A 218 21.45 8.97 19.23
N ASN A 219 21.92 8.37 18.14
CA ASN A 219 22.30 6.95 18.03
C ASN A 219 21.14 5.94 18.12
N ASP A 220 19.88 6.41 18.08
CA ASP A 220 18.73 5.52 17.95
C ASP A 220 18.65 4.90 16.54
N ILE A 221 17.93 3.79 16.46
CA ILE A 221 17.61 3.10 15.20
C ILE A 221 16.09 3.04 15.09
N ALA A 222 15.49 3.39 13.95
CA ALA A 222 14.03 3.33 13.81
C ALA A 222 13.51 1.87 13.82
N VAL A 223 14.08 1.02 12.97
CA VAL A 223 13.76 -0.42 12.89
C VAL A 223 15.04 -1.23 13.05
N LYS A 224 15.09 -2.06 14.10
CA LYS A 224 16.24 -2.89 14.43
C LYS A 224 15.85 -4.37 14.47
N ALA A 225 16.37 -5.15 13.54
CA ALA A 225 16.17 -6.60 13.49
C ALA A 225 17.48 -7.34 13.77
N SER A 226 17.46 -8.30 14.69
CA SER A 226 18.62 -9.10 15.09
C SER A 226 18.24 -10.57 15.28
N GLY A 227 19.16 -11.48 14.97
CA GLY A 227 18.98 -12.93 15.16
C GLY A 227 18.49 -13.65 13.91
N GLN A 228 19.02 -14.86 13.69
CA GLN A 228 18.82 -15.63 12.46
C GLN A 228 17.34 -16.03 12.21
N ASP A 229 16.55 -16.17 13.28
CA ASP A 229 15.14 -16.55 13.23
C ASP A 229 14.19 -15.32 13.23
N THR A 230 14.74 -14.13 12.99
CA THR A 230 13.98 -12.87 12.94
C THR A 230 13.72 -12.45 11.51
N SER A 231 12.46 -12.25 11.17
CA SER A 231 12.02 -11.71 9.88
C SER A 231 11.08 -10.53 10.09
N VAL A 232 11.40 -9.38 9.49
CA VAL A 232 10.56 -8.18 9.53
C VAL A 232 10.17 -7.80 8.11
N THR A 233 8.88 -7.70 7.83
CA THR A 233 8.35 -7.24 6.54
C THR A 233 7.76 -5.85 6.71
N ILE A 234 8.29 -4.87 6.00
CA ILE A 234 7.78 -3.50 5.95
C ILE A 234 6.95 -3.34 4.69
N THR A 235 5.63 -3.18 4.82
CA THR A 235 4.71 -3.08 3.68
C THR A 235 4.49 -1.64 3.23
N GLY A 236 4.77 -0.67 4.10
CA GLY A 236 4.54 0.75 3.89
C GLY A 236 4.77 1.56 5.16
N GLY A 237 4.44 2.85 5.10
CA GLY A 237 4.63 3.81 6.20
C GLY A 237 5.84 4.71 6.01
N TYR A 238 6.04 5.62 6.96
CA TYR A 238 7.17 6.56 6.97
C TYR A 238 8.12 6.23 8.13
N TYR A 239 9.38 5.96 7.83
CA TYR A 239 10.41 5.58 8.80
C TYR A 239 11.54 6.60 8.76
N ASP A 240 11.98 7.08 9.92
CA ASP A 240 13.09 8.02 10.04
C ASP A 240 14.04 7.58 11.15
N GLY A 241 15.32 7.45 10.81
CA GLY A 241 16.38 7.09 11.76
C GLY A 241 16.69 8.16 12.80
N GLY A 242 16.15 9.38 12.67
CA GLY A 242 16.44 10.50 13.56
C GLY A 242 17.77 11.18 13.22
N ASN A 243 18.30 11.97 14.15
CA ASN A 243 19.51 12.77 13.94
C ASN A 243 20.33 12.98 15.24
N GLY A 244 21.50 13.59 15.10
CA GLY A 244 22.33 14.07 16.21
C GLY A 244 23.33 13.04 16.75
N GLY A 245 23.42 11.85 16.13
CA GLY A 245 24.39 10.80 16.45
C GLY A 245 24.49 9.78 15.31
N ASN A 246 25.00 8.58 15.60
CA ASN A 246 25.10 7.47 14.64
C ASN A 246 23.74 6.79 14.43
N ASN A 247 22.78 7.57 13.94
CA ASN A 247 21.40 7.18 13.74
C ASN A 247 21.24 6.30 12.50
N ILE A 248 20.26 5.40 12.49
CA ILE A 248 19.99 4.51 11.34
C ILE A 248 18.47 4.35 11.18
N CYS A 249 17.95 4.37 9.96
CA CYS A 249 16.52 4.11 9.75
C CYS A 249 16.21 2.62 9.91
N VAL A 250 16.86 1.77 9.11
CA VAL A 250 16.66 0.33 9.11
C VAL A 250 17.99 -0.40 9.32
N TYR A 251 18.01 -1.28 10.32
CA TYR A 251 19.20 -2.04 10.68
C TYR A 251 18.91 -3.53 10.80
N ALA A 252 19.60 -4.34 9.99
CA ALA A 252 19.53 -5.79 10.06
C ALA A 252 20.89 -6.37 10.50
N MET A 253 20.89 -7.20 11.55
CA MET A 253 22.11 -7.78 12.07
C MET A 253 21.98 -9.25 12.48
N ASN A 254 23.12 -9.94 12.66
CA ASN A 254 23.20 -11.30 13.17
C ASN A 254 22.27 -12.31 12.44
N GLY A 255 22.21 -12.24 11.12
CA GLY A 255 21.41 -13.14 10.27
C GLY A 255 19.94 -12.77 10.13
N ALA A 256 19.44 -11.74 10.81
CA ALA A 256 18.05 -11.29 10.68
C ALA A 256 17.72 -10.86 9.25
N THR A 257 16.48 -11.06 8.84
CA THR A 257 15.98 -10.66 7.51
C THR A 257 15.00 -9.49 7.62
N VAL A 258 15.23 -8.44 6.85
CA VAL A 258 14.28 -7.33 6.65
C VAL A 258 13.87 -7.29 5.19
N THR A 259 12.56 -7.40 4.92
CA THR A 259 11.98 -7.25 3.57
C THR A 259 11.21 -5.94 3.51
N ILE A 260 11.57 -5.05 2.60
CA ILE A 260 10.93 -3.75 2.41
C ILE A 260 10.15 -3.77 1.10
N GLN A 261 8.82 -3.77 1.18
CA GLN A 261 7.92 -3.78 0.02
C GLN A 261 7.50 -2.37 -0.40
N GLY A 262 7.55 -1.42 0.52
CA GLY A 262 7.15 -0.05 0.29
C GLY A 262 7.41 0.83 1.52
N GLY A 263 7.08 2.11 1.40
CA GLY A 263 7.27 3.11 2.45
C GLY A 263 8.31 4.17 2.08
N THR A 264 8.51 5.12 2.98
CA THR A 264 9.51 6.18 2.86
C THR A 264 10.51 6.06 4.00
N PHE A 265 11.80 6.15 3.70
CA PHE A 265 12.88 5.89 4.64
C PHE A 265 13.90 7.02 4.61
N THR A 266 14.13 7.63 5.77
CA THR A 266 15.04 8.77 5.93
C THR A 266 15.96 8.61 7.13
N VAL A 267 17.05 9.38 7.13
CA VAL A 267 17.86 9.59 8.33
C VAL A 267 18.53 10.97 8.24
N GLY A 268 18.65 11.63 9.39
CA GLY A 268 19.38 12.89 9.52
C GLY A 268 20.88 12.70 9.74
N SER A 269 21.58 13.82 9.95
CA SER A 269 23.03 13.81 10.18
C SER A 269 23.45 13.34 11.57
N ASP A 270 24.74 13.05 11.71
CA ASP A 270 25.42 12.87 12.98
C ASP A 270 25.56 14.19 13.77
N ALA A 271 26.27 14.13 14.90
CA ALA A 271 26.52 15.31 15.74
C ALA A 271 27.36 16.41 15.07
N ASN A 272 28.09 16.09 13.99
CA ASN A 272 28.95 17.00 13.23
C ASN A 272 28.30 17.50 11.93
N GLY A 273 27.09 17.02 11.61
CA GLY A 273 26.41 17.35 10.35
C GLY A 273 26.74 16.41 9.19
N GLU A 274 27.42 15.29 9.44
CA GLU A 274 27.80 14.29 8.43
C GLU A 274 26.69 13.25 8.22
N GLY A 275 26.63 12.66 7.02
CA GLY A 275 25.57 11.73 6.63
C GLY A 275 25.60 10.38 7.36
N ASN A 276 24.41 9.93 7.80
CA ASN A 276 24.18 8.60 8.37
C ASN A 276 23.63 7.61 7.32
N SER A 277 23.59 6.33 7.70
CA SER A 277 23.01 5.27 6.85
C SER A 277 21.49 5.20 6.96
N VAL A 278 20.76 5.31 5.84
CA VAL A 278 19.31 5.05 5.84
C VAL A 278 19.09 3.56 6.12
N VAL A 279 19.70 2.69 5.32
CA VAL A 279 19.63 1.24 5.50
C VAL A 279 21.05 0.68 5.69
N GLU A 280 21.33 0.07 6.84
CA GLU A 280 22.62 -0.59 7.11
C GLU A 280 22.44 -2.09 7.40
N SER A 281 23.27 -2.92 6.77
CA SER A 281 23.35 -4.34 7.04
C SER A 281 24.63 -4.69 7.79
N ASN A 282 24.51 -5.25 9.00
CA ASN A 282 25.61 -5.70 9.85
C ASN A 282 25.53 -7.21 10.09
N GLY A 283 25.82 -7.98 9.04
CA GLY A 283 25.67 -9.43 9.02
C GLY A 283 24.21 -9.91 8.96
N GLY A 284 23.27 -9.01 8.62
CA GLY A 284 21.87 -9.34 8.35
C GLY A 284 21.57 -9.46 6.85
N ASN A 285 20.31 -9.69 6.50
CA ASN A 285 19.85 -9.80 5.12
C ASN A 285 18.75 -8.77 4.87
N ILE A 286 18.90 -7.95 3.83
CA ILE A 286 17.94 -6.91 3.49
C ILE A 286 17.48 -7.12 2.05
N VAL A 287 16.17 -7.25 1.85
CA VAL A 287 15.55 -7.37 0.53
C VAL A 287 14.64 -6.16 0.31
N ILE A 288 14.87 -5.41 -0.76
CA ILE A 288 14.09 -4.22 -1.10
C ILE A 288 13.31 -4.51 -2.38
N GLU A 289 11.99 -4.59 -2.28
CA GLU A 289 11.04 -4.79 -3.38
C GLU A 289 10.37 -3.48 -3.81
N GLY A 290 10.43 -2.45 -2.97
CA GLY A 290 9.87 -1.12 -3.23
C GLY A 290 10.22 -0.12 -2.12
N GLY A 291 9.73 1.11 -2.26
CA GLY A 291 9.94 2.19 -1.28
C GLY A 291 10.74 3.37 -1.83
N PHE A 292 10.82 4.43 -1.03
CA PHE A 292 11.51 5.67 -1.35
C PHE A 292 12.56 5.96 -0.27
N PHE A 293 13.83 6.07 -0.65
CA PHE A 293 14.96 6.12 0.29
C PHE A 293 15.81 7.36 0.02
N TYR A 294 15.99 8.20 1.04
CA TYR A 294 16.83 9.38 0.89
C TYR A 294 17.43 9.86 2.21
N THR A 295 18.53 10.59 2.08
CA THR A 295 19.06 11.46 3.13
C THR A 295 19.58 12.73 2.49
N ASN A 296 19.41 13.86 3.16
CA ASN A 296 19.91 15.15 2.69
C ASN A 296 21.38 15.38 3.10
N TYR A 297 21.97 14.42 3.80
CA TYR A 297 23.30 14.54 4.39
C TYR A 297 24.23 13.53 3.73
N ASN A 298 25.41 14.00 3.33
CA ASN A 298 26.45 13.15 2.78
C ASN A 298 27.67 13.16 3.70
N TRP A 299 28.49 12.12 3.58
CA TRP A 299 29.82 12.10 4.18
C TRP A 299 30.84 12.04 3.05
N SER A 300 31.72 13.04 3.00
CA SER A 300 32.72 13.20 1.94
C SER A 300 32.13 13.12 0.51
N GLY A 301 30.92 13.65 0.30
CA GLY A 301 30.24 13.63 -1.01
C GLY A 301 29.44 12.35 -1.30
N PHE A 302 29.43 11.38 -0.39
CA PHE A 302 28.68 10.12 -0.55
C PHE A 302 27.41 10.09 0.31
N TYR A 303 26.27 9.75 -0.30
CA TYR A 303 25.00 9.57 0.38
C TYR A 303 24.83 8.10 0.80
N TYR A 304 24.89 7.83 2.10
CA TYR A 304 24.74 6.48 2.66
C TYR A 304 23.27 6.04 2.67
N VAL A 305 22.67 5.89 1.49
CA VAL A 305 21.29 5.39 1.40
C VAL A 305 21.26 3.89 1.70
N LEU A 306 22.14 3.11 1.07
CA LEU A 306 22.35 1.69 1.37
C LEU A 306 23.81 1.47 1.77
N ASN A 307 24.04 0.69 2.83
CA ASN A 307 25.37 0.48 3.39
C ASN A 307 25.54 -0.94 3.97
N GLN A 308 26.70 -1.55 3.76
CA GLN A 308 27.11 -2.78 4.44
C GLN A 308 28.21 -2.49 5.45
N LYS A 309 28.13 -3.11 6.63
CA LYS A 309 29.17 -2.94 7.63
C LYS A 309 30.49 -3.56 7.16
N ASN A 310 31.49 -2.74 6.90
CA ASN A 310 32.80 -3.15 6.38
C ASN A 310 33.44 -4.37 7.06
N ASN A 311 33.36 -4.46 8.38
CA ASN A 311 33.96 -5.54 9.17
C ASN A 311 33.03 -6.73 9.43
N ASN A 312 31.74 -6.62 9.07
CA ASN A 312 30.75 -7.69 9.21
C ASN A 312 29.63 -7.48 8.19
N PRO A 313 29.93 -7.62 6.88
CA PRO A 313 28.96 -7.33 5.85
C PRO A 313 27.85 -8.37 5.86
N GLY A 314 26.61 -7.90 5.78
CA GLY A 314 25.47 -8.77 5.48
C GLY A 314 25.15 -8.76 3.99
N THR A 315 23.90 -9.00 3.62
CA THR A 315 23.41 -8.89 2.23
C THR A 315 22.41 -7.76 2.08
N ILE A 316 22.46 -7.08 0.94
CA ILE A 316 21.42 -6.16 0.45
C ILE A 316 21.07 -6.57 -0.97
N THR A 317 19.79 -6.80 -1.24
CA THR A 317 19.28 -7.20 -2.56
C THR A 317 18.12 -6.30 -2.95
N VAL A 318 18.27 -5.56 -4.04
CA VAL A 318 17.32 -4.57 -4.53
C VAL A 318 16.64 -5.07 -5.80
N LYS A 319 15.32 -5.19 -5.71
CA LYS A 319 14.37 -5.60 -6.75
C LYS A 319 13.37 -4.49 -7.09
N GLY A 320 13.43 -3.37 -6.39
CA GLY A 320 12.57 -2.22 -6.62
C GLY A 320 12.90 -1.05 -5.70
N GLY A 321 12.16 0.04 -5.85
CA GLY A 321 12.29 1.25 -5.05
C GLY A 321 13.12 2.35 -5.73
N THR A 322 13.05 3.54 -5.15
CA THR A 322 13.71 4.75 -5.63
C THR A 322 14.67 5.29 -4.58
N PHE A 323 15.89 5.57 -5.00
CA PHE A 323 17.02 5.96 -4.17
C PHE A 323 17.52 7.34 -4.61
N VAL A 324 17.49 8.31 -3.71
CA VAL A 324 17.89 9.69 -4.02
C VAL A 324 19.40 9.84 -3.87
N ASN A 325 20.06 10.34 -4.91
CA ASN A 325 21.50 10.61 -4.99
C ASN A 325 22.42 9.40 -4.76
N TYR A 326 21.86 8.18 -4.83
CA TYR A 326 22.59 6.93 -4.66
C TYR A 326 22.16 5.90 -5.71
N ASP A 327 23.11 5.46 -6.55
CA ASP A 327 22.87 4.44 -7.58
C ASP A 327 23.13 3.03 -7.00
N PRO A 328 22.09 2.22 -6.73
CA PRO A 328 22.25 0.89 -6.13
C PRO A 328 23.00 -0.10 -7.04
N SER A 329 23.19 0.20 -8.33
CA SER A 329 24.02 -0.62 -9.21
C SER A 329 25.53 -0.48 -8.94
N LYS A 330 25.93 0.53 -8.14
CA LYS A 330 27.32 0.74 -7.73
C LYS A 330 27.68 0.00 -6.44
N GLY A 331 26.69 -0.56 -5.75
CA GLY A 331 26.89 -1.32 -4.53
C GLY A 331 27.43 -0.48 -3.37
N ASP A 332 28.18 -1.14 -2.50
CA ASP A 332 28.76 -0.54 -1.30
C ASP A 332 29.92 0.41 -1.63
N ASP A 333 30.14 1.43 -0.80
CA ASP A 333 31.22 2.41 -1.02
C ASP A 333 32.61 1.78 -0.92
N ASN A 334 32.78 0.78 -0.05
CA ASN A 334 34.06 0.13 0.22
C ASN A 334 34.14 -1.29 -0.37
N LEU A 335 33.05 -2.06 -0.33
CA LEU A 335 33.01 -3.42 -0.87
C LEU A 335 32.68 -3.46 -2.37
N GLY A 336 32.09 -2.39 -2.92
CA GLY A 336 31.68 -2.29 -4.32
C GLY A 336 30.55 -3.26 -4.68
N GLY A 337 30.56 -3.70 -5.95
CA GLY A 337 29.57 -4.65 -6.48
C GLY A 337 28.30 -3.97 -6.98
N SER A 338 27.17 -4.67 -6.88
CA SER A 338 25.84 -4.17 -7.20
C SER A 338 24.87 -4.73 -6.18
N PHE A 339 23.99 -3.88 -5.66
CA PHE A 339 22.86 -4.34 -4.86
C PHE A 339 21.66 -4.71 -5.71
N VAL A 340 21.62 -4.30 -6.98
CA VAL A 340 20.54 -4.64 -7.92
C VAL A 340 20.60 -6.13 -8.23
N ALA A 341 19.47 -6.81 -8.06
CA ALA A 341 19.32 -8.24 -8.29
C ALA A 341 19.38 -8.59 -9.79
N ASP A 342 19.78 -9.82 -10.09
CA ASP A 342 19.74 -10.35 -11.47
C ASP A 342 18.34 -10.25 -12.06
N GLY A 343 18.26 -9.78 -13.31
CA GLY A 343 17.00 -9.54 -13.99
C GLY A 343 16.33 -8.20 -13.69
N TYR A 344 17.00 -7.30 -12.95
CA TYR A 344 16.55 -5.93 -12.68
C TYR A 344 17.57 -4.92 -13.23
N SER A 345 17.12 -3.68 -13.45
CA SER A 345 17.96 -2.57 -13.90
C SER A 345 17.61 -1.26 -13.19
N VAL A 346 18.49 -0.26 -13.32
CA VAL A 346 18.31 1.08 -12.76
C VAL A 346 17.97 2.05 -13.88
N VAL A 347 16.93 2.86 -13.68
CA VAL A 347 16.68 4.07 -14.47
C VAL A 347 16.97 5.29 -13.62
N SER A 348 17.40 6.39 -14.23
CA SER A 348 17.73 7.63 -13.53
C SER A 348 17.02 8.84 -14.11
N GLU A 349 16.50 9.70 -13.24
CA GLU A 349 15.85 10.96 -13.60
C GLU A 349 16.38 12.11 -12.73
N LYS A 350 16.38 13.34 -13.29
CA LYS A 350 16.77 14.55 -12.57
C LYS A 350 15.55 15.20 -11.92
N HIS A 351 15.65 15.46 -10.61
CA HIS A 351 14.65 16.16 -9.83
C HIS A 351 15.31 17.38 -9.17
N GLY A 352 15.33 18.50 -9.87
CA GLY A 352 16.12 19.66 -9.45
C GLY A 352 17.62 19.31 -9.42
N ASP A 353 18.27 19.56 -8.28
CA ASP A 353 19.68 19.19 -8.07
C ASP A 353 19.86 17.68 -7.82
N ASP A 354 18.82 17.02 -7.32
CA ASP A 354 18.84 15.60 -6.99
C ASP A 354 18.76 14.71 -8.23
N THR A 355 19.30 13.51 -8.10
CA THR A 355 19.15 12.44 -9.09
C THR A 355 18.45 11.27 -8.43
N TRP A 356 17.32 10.87 -8.98
CA TRP A 356 16.56 9.73 -8.48
C TRP A 356 16.93 8.49 -9.29
N TYR A 357 17.31 7.42 -8.60
CA TYR A 357 17.62 6.13 -9.19
C TYR A 357 16.52 5.14 -8.83
N THR A 358 15.78 4.65 -9.81
CA THR A 358 14.68 3.71 -9.60
C THR A 358 15.05 2.34 -10.14
N VAL A 359 14.95 1.32 -9.29
CA VAL A 359 15.17 -0.08 -9.69
C VAL A 359 13.87 -0.66 -10.22
N VAL A 360 13.93 -1.28 -11.39
CA VAL A 360 12.79 -1.87 -12.07
C VAL A 360 13.13 -3.25 -12.63
N LYS A 361 12.10 -4.07 -12.85
CA LYS A 361 12.28 -5.40 -13.41
C LYS A 361 12.63 -5.30 -14.90
N GLY A 362 13.56 -6.14 -15.34
CA GLY A 362 13.94 -6.25 -16.74
C GLY A 362 14.69 -5.02 -17.25
N THR A 363 14.48 -4.68 -18.51
CA THR A 363 15.03 -3.45 -19.12
C THR A 363 14.16 -2.26 -18.72
N GLY A 364 14.69 -1.36 -17.91
CA GLY A 364 14.04 -0.12 -17.53
C GLY A 364 14.24 1.00 -18.55
N VAL A 365 13.17 1.72 -18.88
CA VAL A 365 13.19 2.81 -19.86
C VAL A 365 12.35 4.00 -19.39
N ILE A 366 12.88 5.20 -19.56
CA ILE A 366 12.17 6.47 -19.43
C ILE A 366 12.10 7.09 -20.84
N PRO A 367 10.99 6.92 -21.57
CA PRO A 367 10.91 7.39 -22.96
C PRO A 367 10.72 8.90 -23.01
N GLY A 368 11.59 9.61 -23.73
CA GLY A 368 11.41 11.04 -24.03
C GLY A 368 10.39 11.29 -25.14
N THR A 369 10.23 10.32 -26.04
CA THR A 369 9.33 10.35 -27.20
C THR A 369 8.66 9.00 -27.44
N GLN A 370 7.63 8.98 -28.30
CA GLN A 370 6.99 7.74 -28.75
C GLN A 370 7.99 6.80 -29.47
N GLU A 371 8.93 7.38 -30.23
CA GLU A 371 9.97 6.60 -30.92
C GLU A 371 10.90 5.91 -29.92
N ASP A 372 11.27 6.61 -28.84
CA ASP A 372 12.10 6.03 -27.77
C ASP A 372 11.40 4.83 -27.11
N LEU A 373 10.10 4.93 -26.84
CA LEU A 373 9.30 3.82 -26.32
C LEU A 373 9.32 2.63 -27.28
N ASN A 374 9.04 2.87 -28.56
CA ASN A 374 8.94 1.81 -29.55
C ASN A 374 10.28 1.09 -29.72
N ASN A 375 11.36 1.84 -29.88
CA ASN A 375 12.72 1.30 -30.03
C ASN A 375 13.13 0.51 -28.78
N ALA A 376 12.84 1.02 -27.59
CA ALA A 376 13.09 0.30 -26.34
C ALA A 376 12.41 -1.08 -26.30
N ILE A 377 11.16 -1.16 -26.76
CA ILE A 377 10.40 -2.42 -26.78
C ILE A 377 10.98 -3.39 -27.83
N THR A 378 11.22 -2.91 -29.04
CA THR A 378 11.63 -3.76 -30.17
C THR A 378 13.08 -4.23 -30.07
N ASP A 379 13.96 -3.38 -29.54
CA ASP A 379 15.40 -3.61 -29.54
C ASP A 379 15.88 -4.33 -28.28
N SER A 380 15.05 -4.37 -27.23
CA SER A 380 15.37 -5.10 -26.01
C SER A 380 15.56 -6.59 -26.30
N THR A 381 16.69 -7.12 -25.82
CA THR A 381 16.99 -8.55 -25.77
C THR A 381 16.39 -9.22 -24.54
N ASN A 382 16.03 -8.44 -23.52
CA ASN A 382 15.30 -8.91 -22.36
C ASN A 382 13.81 -9.02 -22.66
N LYS A 383 13.17 -10.07 -22.16
CA LYS A 383 11.73 -10.29 -22.32
C LYS A 383 10.92 -9.37 -21.41
N ASP A 384 11.43 -9.09 -20.21
CA ASP A 384 10.80 -8.16 -19.26
C ASP A 384 11.26 -6.73 -19.56
N ILE A 385 10.30 -5.81 -19.72
CA ILE A 385 10.55 -4.38 -20.00
C ILE A 385 9.66 -3.55 -19.07
N THR A 386 10.25 -2.57 -18.40
CA THR A 386 9.53 -1.63 -17.56
C THR A 386 9.65 -0.22 -18.13
N VAL A 387 8.52 0.38 -18.48
CA VAL A 387 8.39 1.75 -18.99
C VAL A 387 7.99 2.64 -17.82
N VAL A 388 8.90 3.47 -17.34
CA VAL A 388 8.64 4.49 -16.31
C VAL A 388 8.29 5.79 -17.03
N MET A 389 7.03 6.20 -16.92
CA MET A 389 6.48 7.32 -17.69
C MET A 389 6.69 8.65 -16.94
N PRO A 390 7.34 9.66 -17.56
CA PRO A 390 7.37 11.02 -17.03
C PRO A 390 5.98 11.58 -16.71
N ALA A 391 5.90 12.51 -15.76
CA ALA A 391 4.67 13.21 -15.39
C ALA A 391 3.95 13.83 -16.60
N ASP A 392 2.62 13.79 -16.58
CA ASP A 392 1.72 14.33 -17.61
C ASP A 392 1.91 13.78 -19.04
N GLN A 393 2.73 12.73 -19.20
CA GLN A 393 3.00 12.16 -20.52
C GLN A 393 1.79 11.39 -21.05
N THR A 394 1.54 11.52 -22.35
CA THR A 394 0.64 10.65 -23.11
C THR A 394 1.44 9.82 -24.10
N LEU A 395 1.34 8.50 -24.00
CA LEU A 395 1.95 7.55 -24.94
C LEU A 395 0.86 6.71 -25.62
N THR A 396 1.16 6.22 -26.81
CA THR A 396 0.32 5.26 -27.53
C THR A 396 0.95 3.87 -27.49
N LEU A 397 0.11 2.83 -27.42
CA LEU A 397 0.53 1.46 -27.66
C LEU A 397 0.43 1.18 -29.16
N ASP A 398 1.56 1.04 -29.84
CA ASP A 398 1.57 0.75 -31.27
C ASP A 398 1.27 -0.72 -31.55
N ASN A 399 0.39 -0.97 -32.51
CA ASN A 399 0.01 -2.33 -32.89
C ASN A 399 1.23 -3.15 -33.33
N GLY A 400 1.42 -4.32 -32.72
CA GLY A 400 2.42 -5.31 -33.16
C GLY A 400 3.82 -5.12 -32.62
N ILE A 401 4.08 -4.15 -31.74
CA ILE A 401 5.42 -3.88 -31.18
C ILE A 401 5.95 -5.03 -30.31
N ALA A 402 5.06 -5.81 -29.70
CA ALA A 402 5.37 -7.00 -28.92
C ALA A 402 4.43 -8.14 -29.30
N ASN A 403 4.55 -8.64 -30.53
CA ASN A 403 3.65 -9.66 -31.07
C ASN A 403 4.42 -10.90 -31.58
N GLU A 404 4.04 -12.06 -31.04
CA GLU A 404 4.40 -13.41 -31.45
C GLU A 404 5.88 -13.82 -31.33
N GLY A 405 6.11 -15.12 -31.13
CA GLY A 405 7.44 -15.73 -31.18
C GLY A 405 8.48 -15.05 -30.28
N ALA A 406 9.67 -14.80 -30.84
CA ALA A 406 10.76 -14.15 -30.12
C ALA A 406 10.54 -12.65 -29.87
N LYS A 407 9.50 -12.03 -30.45
CA LYS A 407 9.15 -10.62 -30.26
C LYS A 407 8.14 -10.40 -29.13
N ALA A 408 7.54 -11.45 -28.61
CA ALA A 408 6.68 -11.35 -27.43
C ALA A 408 7.46 -10.77 -26.22
N ARG A 409 6.83 -9.89 -25.46
CA ARG A 409 7.41 -9.19 -24.29
C ARG A 409 6.44 -9.22 -23.10
N ASN A 410 7.00 -9.03 -21.91
CA ASN A 410 6.24 -8.70 -20.72
C ASN A 410 6.51 -7.22 -20.44
N ILE A 411 5.52 -6.36 -20.68
CA ILE A 411 5.70 -4.91 -20.62
C ILE A 411 4.92 -4.37 -19.43
N THR A 412 5.59 -3.62 -18.58
CA THR A 412 4.97 -2.92 -17.45
C THR A 412 5.08 -1.42 -17.67
N PHE A 413 3.95 -0.71 -17.74
CA PHE A 413 3.87 0.75 -17.73
C PHE A 413 3.63 1.23 -16.30
N VAL A 414 4.50 2.11 -15.80
CA VAL A 414 4.45 2.68 -14.46
C VAL A 414 4.33 4.19 -14.56
N GLY A 415 3.30 4.73 -13.91
CA GLY A 415 3.08 6.17 -13.76
C GLY A 415 2.85 6.59 -12.30
N ASP A 416 2.50 7.86 -12.13
CA ASP A 416 2.11 8.48 -10.85
C ASP A 416 0.61 8.84 -10.79
N GLY A 417 -0.12 8.56 -11.88
CA GLY A 417 -1.55 8.83 -12.04
C GLY A 417 -1.86 9.98 -13.01
N THR A 418 -0.86 10.78 -13.37
CA THR A 418 -1.03 11.90 -14.33
C THR A 418 -0.97 11.44 -15.78
N GLN A 419 -0.33 10.31 -16.05
CA GLN A 419 -0.04 9.84 -17.40
C GLN A 419 -1.24 9.13 -18.04
N THR A 420 -1.25 9.15 -19.38
CA THR A 420 -2.22 8.42 -20.19
C THR A 420 -1.52 7.45 -21.14
N VAL A 421 -1.98 6.20 -21.18
CA VAL A 421 -1.64 5.23 -22.23
C VAL A 421 -2.86 5.01 -23.11
N ASP A 422 -2.78 5.46 -24.36
CA ASP A 422 -3.79 5.23 -25.39
C ASP A 422 -3.51 3.92 -26.11
N VAL A 423 -4.43 2.97 -25.98
CA VAL A 423 -4.26 1.63 -26.51
C VAL A 423 -4.96 1.40 -27.86
N ILE A 424 -5.62 2.44 -28.39
CA ILE A 424 -6.52 2.36 -29.54
C ILE A 424 -6.10 3.22 -30.72
N THR A 425 -5.55 4.41 -30.51
CA THR A 425 -5.25 5.35 -31.61
C THR A 425 -4.36 4.73 -32.70
N ASN A 426 -3.38 3.91 -32.31
CA ASN A 426 -2.47 3.20 -33.23
C ASN A 426 -2.78 1.70 -33.34
N ALA A 427 -4.00 1.29 -33.00
CA ALA A 427 -4.53 -0.03 -33.30
C ALA A 427 -4.87 -0.18 -34.79
N THR A 428 -5.15 -1.41 -35.23
CA THR A 428 -5.58 -1.69 -36.61
C THR A 428 -7.05 -2.06 -36.69
N GLY A 429 -7.73 -1.62 -37.75
CA GLY A 429 -9.13 -1.97 -37.98
C GLY A 429 -9.30 -3.44 -38.35
N ALA A 430 -9.90 -4.25 -37.47
CA ALA A 430 -10.11 -5.67 -37.67
C ALA A 430 -11.34 -6.17 -36.88
N GLU A 431 -12.00 -7.22 -37.38
CA GLU A 431 -13.13 -7.90 -36.71
C GLU A 431 -14.29 -6.97 -36.29
N GLY A 432 -14.42 -5.80 -36.94
CA GLY A 432 -15.44 -4.81 -36.64
C GLY A 432 -15.09 -3.81 -35.51
N GLY A 433 -13.83 -3.74 -35.10
CA GLY A 433 -13.32 -2.75 -34.16
C GLY A 433 -11.85 -2.36 -34.42
N GLN A 434 -11.25 -1.67 -33.45
CA GLN A 434 -9.85 -1.27 -33.44
C GLN A 434 -9.06 -2.20 -32.51
N LEU A 435 -8.24 -3.08 -33.09
CA LEU A 435 -7.53 -4.14 -32.38
C LEU A 435 -6.03 -3.88 -32.33
N ASN A 436 -5.48 -3.98 -31.12
CA ASN A 436 -4.06 -3.87 -30.87
C ASN A 436 -3.45 -5.27 -30.68
N TYR A 437 -2.84 -5.82 -31.72
CA TYR A 437 -2.32 -7.18 -31.72
C TYR A 437 -0.96 -7.27 -31.03
N GLN A 438 -0.93 -7.97 -29.89
CA GLN A 438 0.24 -8.20 -29.04
C GLN A 438 0.25 -9.66 -28.51
N ARG A 439 -0.06 -10.63 -29.38
CA ARG A 439 -0.20 -12.05 -29.01
C ARG A 439 1.10 -12.61 -28.44
N GLY A 440 1.00 -13.48 -27.43
CA GLY A 440 2.17 -14.02 -26.74
C GLY A 440 2.76 -13.11 -25.66
N SER A 441 2.27 -11.87 -25.56
CA SER A 441 2.78 -10.85 -24.63
C SER A 441 1.84 -10.60 -23.46
N THR A 442 2.42 -10.06 -22.39
CA THR A 442 1.68 -9.62 -21.19
C THR A 442 1.88 -8.12 -21.01
N PHE A 443 0.81 -7.40 -20.64
CA PHE A 443 0.87 -5.98 -20.35
C PHE A 443 0.37 -5.71 -18.94
N THR A 444 1.20 -5.01 -18.17
CA THR A 444 0.83 -4.48 -16.85
C THR A 444 0.80 -2.96 -16.91
N PHE A 445 -0.23 -2.36 -16.32
CA PHE A 445 -0.38 -0.92 -16.18
C PHE A 445 -0.54 -0.58 -14.70
N GLU A 446 0.26 0.36 -14.19
CA GLU A 446 0.28 0.73 -12.78
C GLU A 446 0.20 2.26 -12.64
N ASN A 447 -0.84 2.73 -11.93
CA ASN A 447 -1.09 4.15 -11.67
C ASN A 447 -1.10 5.01 -12.94
N VAL A 448 -1.86 4.60 -13.96
CA VAL A 448 -2.02 5.39 -15.20
C VAL A 448 -3.49 5.49 -15.59
N THR A 449 -3.83 6.48 -16.40
CA THR A 449 -5.07 6.48 -17.17
C THR A 449 -4.88 5.63 -18.42
N VAL A 450 -5.76 4.68 -18.67
CA VAL A 450 -5.81 3.90 -19.92
C VAL A 450 -6.95 4.43 -20.76
N GLN A 451 -6.62 5.00 -21.90
CA GLN A 451 -7.61 5.43 -22.89
C GLN A 451 -7.95 4.25 -23.79
N ALA A 452 -9.11 3.64 -23.55
CA ALA A 452 -9.66 2.55 -24.35
C ALA A 452 -10.61 3.08 -25.44
N GLY A 453 -11.32 2.18 -26.12
CA GLY A 453 -12.04 2.49 -27.35
C GLY A 453 -13.49 2.91 -27.14
N GLU A 454 -14.17 3.18 -28.25
CA GLU A 454 -15.61 3.48 -28.27
C GLU A 454 -16.39 2.39 -29.04
N GLY A 455 -15.69 1.68 -29.93
CA GLY A 455 -16.21 0.62 -30.77
C GLY A 455 -16.53 -0.66 -29.99
N SER A 456 -17.27 -1.55 -30.65
CA SER A 456 -17.72 -2.76 -29.97
C SER A 456 -16.61 -3.75 -29.70
N PHE A 457 -15.61 -3.87 -30.58
CA PHE A 457 -14.54 -4.86 -30.44
C PHE A 457 -13.21 -4.25 -30.00
N ASP A 458 -13.16 -2.94 -29.73
CA ASP A 458 -11.93 -2.24 -29.47
C ASP A 458 -11.20 -2.81 -28.24
N GLY A 459 -9.90 -3.08 -28.36
CA GLY A 459 -9.11 -3.65 -27.28
C GLY A 459 -7.73 -4.19 -27.68
N ILE A 460 -7.05 -4.78 -26.69
CA ILE A 460 -5.71 -5.34 -26.84
C ILE A 460 -5.82 -6.86 -26.94
N VAL A 461 -5.24 -7.42 -28.00
CA VAL A 461 -5.20 -8.85 -28.25
C VAL A 461 -3.85 -9.39 -27.78
N CYS A 462 -3.79 -9.87 -26.53
CA CYS A 462 -2.59 -10.37 -25.87
C CYS A 462 -2.90 -11.58 -24.98
N ASP A 463 -1.89 -12.16 -24.34
CA ASP A 463 -2.08 -13.32 -23.46
C ASP A 463 -2.68 -12.91 -22.12
N GLU A 464 -2.18 -11.82 -21.53
CA GLU A 464 -2.61 -11.34 -20.22
C GLU A 464 -2.51 -9.82 -20.10
N LEU A 465 -3.55 -9.24 -19.47
CA LEU A 465 -3.60 -7.84 -19.06
C LEU A 465 -3.68 -7.75 -17.54
N VAL A 466 -2.88 -6.88 -16.94
CA VAL A 466 -2.94 -6.56 -15.51
C VAL A 466 -3.03 -5.05 -15.33
N TYR A 467 -3.99 -4.59 -14.55
CA TYR A 467 -4.17 -3.17 -14.24
C TYR A 467 -4.19 -3.00 -12.72
N ARG A 468 -3.38 -2.06 -12.20
CA ARG A 468 -3.28 -1.75 -10.77
C ARG A 468 -3.46 -0.25 -10.57
N ASN A 469 -4.47 0.13 -9.80
CA ASN A 469 -4.78 1.53 -9.48
C ASN A 469 -4.97 2.42 -10.73
N CYS A 470 -5.41 1.84 -11.85
CA CYS A 470 -5.63 2.58 -13.09
C CYS A 470 -7.02 3.22 -13.16
N THR A 471 -7.12 4.31 -13.93
CA THR A 471 -8.40 4.80 -14.45
C THR A 471 -8.57 4.35 -15.89
N ILE A 472 -9.63 3.60 -16.20
CA ILE A 472 -9.93 3.15 -17.56
C ILE A 472 -11.06 4.00 -18.11
N LYS A 473 -10.78 4.73 -19.20
CA LYS A 473 -11.78 5.50 -19.94
C LYS A 473 -12.20 4.76 -21.19
N GLY A 474 -13.47 4.88 -21.56
CA GLY A 474 -14.02 4.20 -22.72
C GLY A 474 -14.43 2.75 -22.45
N LYS A 475 -14.36 1.92 -23.49
CA LYS A 475 -14.69 0.49 -23.48
C LYS A 475 -13.46 -0.34 -23.82
N LEU A 476 -13.31 -1.45 -23.11
CA LEU A 476 -12.31 -2.47 -23.41
C LEU A 476 -12.97 -3.83 -23.67
N THR A 477 -12.62 -4.43 -24.81
CA THR A 477 -12.92 -5.83 -25.13
C THR A 477 -11.72 -6.70 -24.77
N LEU A 478 -11.96 -7.80 -24.06
CA LEU A 478 -10.93 -8.71 -23.56
C LEU A 478 -10.79 -9.92 -24.48
N TYR A 479 -9.55 -10.28 -24.80
CA TYR A 479 -9.19 -11.35 -25.73
C TYR A 479 -8.28 -12.43 -25.12
N GLY A 480 -8.02 -12.36 -23.81
CA GLY A 480 -7.13 -13.23 -23.07
C GLY A 480 -7.42 -13.17 -21.57
N LYS A 481 -6.41 -13.38 -20.72
CA LYS A 481 -6.55 -13.19 -19.28
C LYS A 481 -6.58 -11.70 -18.94
N ALA A 482 -7.32 -11.31 -17.91
CA ALA A 482 -7.34 -9.94 -17.46
C ALA A 482 -7.57 -9.82 -15.94
N THR A 483 -6.71 -9.06 -15.27
CA THR A 483 -6.82 -8.78 -13.84
C THR A 483 -6.85 -7.27 -13.60
N PHE A 484 -7.84 -6.79 -12.88
CA PHE A 484 -7.99 -5.39 -12.50
C PHE A 484 -8.03 -5.28 -10.99
N ILE A 485 -7.14 -4.47 -10.40
CA ILE A 485 -7.01 -4.31 -8.96
C ILE A 485 -7.10 -2.81 -8.64
N ASN A 486 -8.07 -2.44 -7.82
CA ASN A 486 -8.34 -1.06 -7.39
C ASN A 486 -8.51 -0.08 -8.57
N CYS A 487 -9.03 -0.56 -9.71
CA CYS A 487 -9.23 0.28 -10.88
C CYS A 487 -10.57 1.01 -10.86
N THR A 488 -10.60 2.20 -11.48
CA THR A 488 -11.84 2.94 -11.75
C THR A 488 -12.16 2.89 -13.23
N PHE A 489 -13.35 2.41 -13.58
CA PHE A 489 -13.89 2.48 -14.94
C PHE A 489 -14.76 3.73 -15.05
N ASP A 490 -14.34 4.70 -15.85
CA ASP A 490 -15.10 5.90 -16.14
C ASP A 490 -15.62 5.88 -17.58
N ASN A 491 -16.84 5.37 -17.73
CA ASN A 491 -17.49 5.23 -19.03
C ASN A 491 -18.77 6.07 -19.07
N THR A 492 -18.74 7.14 -19.86
CA THR A 492 -19.85 8.08 -20.04
C THR A 492 -20.64 7.85 -21.32
N MET A 493 -20.34 6.78 -22.07
CA MET A 493 -21.06 6.47 -23.31
C MET A 493 -22.49 6.03 -23.03
N ALA A 494 -23.44 6.41 -23.88
CA ALA A 494 -24.87 6.16 -23.64
C ALA A 494 -25.27 4.69 -23.79
N ASN A 495 -24.59 3.94 -24.66
CA ASN A 495 -25.04 2.61 -25.07
C ASN A 495 -23.94 1.55 -25.08
N GLN A 496 -22.89 1.72 -24.27
CA GLN A 496 -21.72 0.85 -24.33
C GLN A 496 -21.32 0.30 -22.96
N TYR A 497 -20.88 -0.97 -22.93
CA TYR A 497 -20.31 -1.59 -21.72
C TYR A 497 -18.89 -1.10 -21.49
N SER A 498 -18.46 -0.96 -20.23
CA SER A 498 -17.05 -0.70 -19.92
C SER A 498 -16.18 -1.90 -20.26
N ILE A 499 -16.65 -3.11 -19.97
CA ILE A 499 -15.96 -4.36 -20.25
C ILE A 499 -16.83 -5.29 -21.09
N TRP A 500 -16.22 -5.90 -22.11
CA TRP A 500 -16.78 -7.06 -22.79
C TRP A 500 -15.78 -8.23 -22.79
N THR A 501 -16.17 -9.38 -22.24
CA THR A 501 -15.30 -10.56 -22.08
C THR A 501 -15.23 -11.47 -23.32
N TRP A 502 -15.27 -10.92 -24.54
CA TRP A 502 -15.47 -11.66 -25.80
C TRP A 502 -14.59 -12.92 -25.96
N GLY A 503 -13.26 -12.75 -25.87
CA GLY A 503 -12.27 -13.83 -25.85
C GLY A 503 -11.62 -14.01 -24.48
N GLY A 504 -12.25 -13.48 -23.42
CA GLY A 504 -11.74 -13.59 -22.06
C GLY A 504 -11.73 -15.04 -21.58
N THR A 505 -10.68 -15.43 -20.87
CA THR A 505 -10.60 -16.76 -20.22
C THR A 505 -10.72 -16.60 -18.71
N ASP A 506 -9.65 -16.15 -18.06
CA ASP A 506 -9.65 -15.83 -16.62
C ASP A 506 -9.74 -14.32 -16.45
N VAL A 507 -10.87 -13.82 -15.92
CA VAL A 507 -11.11 -12.39 -15.74
C VAL A 507 -11.41 -12.09 -14.28
N THR A 508 -10.59 -11.25 -13.64
CA THR A 508 -10.73 -10.89 -12.23
C THR A 508 -10.81 -9.39 -12.02
N PHE A 509 -11.76 -8.96 -11.19
CA PHE A 509 -11.86 -7.60 -10.67
C PHE A 509 -11.80 -7.63 -9.14
N GLU A 510 -10.85 -6.92 -8.55
CA GLU A 510 -10.66 -6.81 -7.10
C GLU A 510 -10.67 -5.35 -6.68
N GLY A 511 -11.64 -4.95 -5.85
CA GLY A 511 -11.72 -3.57 -5.34
C GLY A 511 -12.02 -2.51 -6.41
N CYS A 512 -12.57 -2.88 -7.56
CA CYS A 512 -12.82 -1.96 -8.67
C CYS A 512 -14.11 -1.14 -8.50
N THR A 513 -14.12 0.07 -9.06
CA THR A 513 -15.30 0.94 -9.15
C THR A 513 -15.72 1.15 -10.59
N PHE A 514 -16.95 0.82 -10.94
CA PHE A 514 -17.54 1.03 -12.25
C PHE A 514 -18.50 2.23 -12.22
N ASN A 515 -18.09 3.33 -12.84
CA ASN A 515 -18.95 4.49 -13.02
C ASN A 515 -19.43 4.52 -14.48
N THR A 516 -20.71 4.20 -14.69
CA THR A 516 -21.28 3.94 -16.03
C THR A 516 -22.63 4.62 -16.25
N ASN A 517 -23.18 4.53 -17.46
CA ASN A 517 -24.58 4.87 -17.76
C ASN A 517 -25.48 3.62 -17.86
N GLY A 518 -25.24 2.63 -16.99
CA GLY A 518 -26.08 1.44 -16.88
C GLY A 518 -25.58 0.23 -17.65
N LYS A 519 -24.32 0.22 -18.10
CA LYS A 519 -23.68 -0.93 -18.75
C LYS A 519 -22.25 -1.08 -18.24
N ALA A 520 -22.04 -1.94 -17.25
CA ALA A 520 -20.71 -2.15 -16.68
C ALA A 520 -19.98 -3.33 -17.33
N ILE A 521 -20.43 -4.57 -17.10
CA ILE A 521 -19.77 -5.77 -17.60
C ILE A 521 -20.72 -6.57 -18.49
N LEU A 522 -20.23 -6.99 -19.64
CA LEU A 522 -20.88 -7.97 -20.51
C LEU A 522 -20.07 -9.27 -20.53
N LEU A 523 -20.62 -10.32 -19.89
CA LEU A 523 -20.12 -11.69 -19.95
C LEU A 523 -20.79 -12.41 -21.14
N TYR A 524 -20.18 -12.28 -22.30
CA TYR A 524 -20.68 -12.76 -23.59
C TYR A 524 -19.51 -12.92 -24.55
N GLY A 525 -19.49 -13.96 -25.39
CA GLY A 525 -18.30 -14.26 -26.18
C GLY A 525 -18.24 -15.68 -26.73
N GLN A 526 -17.05 -16.08 -27.15
CA GLN A 526 -16.80 -17.34 -27.87
C GLN A 526 -16.20 -18.44 -26.97
N ALA A 527 -16.44 -18.39 -25.65
CA ALA A 527 -15.99 -19.44 -24.75
C ALA A 527 -16.60 -20.82 -25.11
N THR A 528 -15.97 -21.90 -24.70
CA THR A 528 -16.46 -23.27 -24.90
C THR A 528 -16.38 -24.06 -23.60
N ALA A 529 -16.92 -25.28 -23.57
CA ALA A 529 -16.81 -26.14 -22.39
C ALA A 529 -15.34 -26.51 -22.07
N GLU A 530 -14.48 -26.63 -23.08
CA GLU A 530 -13.05 -26.90 -22.91
C GLU A 530 -12.25 -25.66 -22.54
N LYS A 531 -12.78 -24.47 -22.84
CA LYS A 531 -12.16 -23.17 -22.58
C LYS A 531 -13.25 -22.18 -22.11
N PRO A 532 -13.76 -22.35 -20.88
CA PRO A 532 -14.79 -21.47 -20.35
C PRO A 532 -14.22 -20.07 -20.09
N THR A 533 -15.11 -19.08 -19.96
CA THR A 533 -14.75 -17.81 -19.33
C THR A 533 -15.13 -17.85 -17.86
N ASP A 534 -14.14 -17.70 -16.99
CA ASP A 534 -14.29 -17.57 -15.55
C ASP A 534 -14.16 -16.10 -15.16
N LEU A 535 -15.29 -15.50 -14.76
CA LEU A 535 -15.36 -14.12 -14.29
C LEU A 535 -15.50 -14.07 -12.77
N VAL A 536 -14.53 -13.45 -12.10
CA VAL A 536 -14.51 -13.21 -10.66
C VAL A 536 -14.59 -11.72 -10.37
N VAL A 537 -15.52 -11.32 -9.51
CA VAL A 537 -15.75 -9.93 -9.10
C VAL A 537 -15.79 -9.86 -7.57
N ASN A 538 -14.76 -9.26 -6.98
CA ASN A 538 -14.60 -9.16 -5.53
C ASN A 538 -14.57 -7.70 -5.10
N ASN A 539 -15.32 -7.37 -4.04
CA ASN A 539 -15.26 -6.06 -3.38
C ASN A 539 -15.48 -4.87 -4.34
N CYS A 540 -16.26 -5.07 -5.40
CA CYS A 540 -16.46 -4.07 -6.45
C CYS A 540 -17.71 -3.22 -6.22
N THR A 541 -17.67 -1.97 -6.66
CA THR A 541 -18.80 -1.05 -6.63
C THR A 541 -19.27 -0.72 -8.04
N PHE A 542 -20.57 -0.83 -8.30
CA PHE A 542 -21.21 -0.54 -9.58
C PHE A 542 -22.15 0.65 -9.44
N ASN A 543 -21.88 1.73 -10.17
CA ASN A 543 -22.65 2.95 -10.17
C ASN A 543 -23.25 3.22 -11.56
N ASP A 544 -24.57 3.31 -11.65
CA ASP A 544 -25.28 3.81 -12.81
C ASP A 544 -25.70 5.28 -12.60
N ARG A 545 -25.15 6.17 -13.44
CA ARG A 545 -25.45 7.60 -13.44
C ARG A 545 -26.85 7.95 -13.98
N LYS A 546 -27.55 6.98 -14.58
CA LYS A 546 -28.85 7.17 -15.24
C LYS A 546 -29.98 6.39 -14.57
N SER A 547 -29.75 5.85 -13.37
CA SER A 547 -30.79 5.24 -12.54
C SER A 547 -31.65 4.21 -13.29
N GLY A 548 -31.01 3.31 -14.02
CA GLY A 548 -31.65 2.16 -14.64
C GLY A 548 -32.20 2.43 -16.03
N ALA A 549 -31.96 3.61 -16.61
CA ALA A 549 -32.46 4.00 -17.92
C ALA A 549 -32.03 3.02 -19.05
N ALA A 550 -30.88 2.36 -18.92
CA ALA A 550 -30.43 1.35 -19.88
C ALA A 550 -31.26 0.06 -19.83
N GLY A 551 -32.02 -0.20 -18.76
CA GLY A 551 -32.78 -1.43 -18.57
C GLY A 551 -31.88 -2.67 -18.43
N LYS A 552 -30.76 -2.53 -17.73
CA LYS A 552 -29.72 -3.56 -17.57
C LYS A 552 -29.30 -3.72 -16.11
N ALA A 553 -28.90 -4.94 -15.77
CA ALA A 553 -28.17 -5.22 -14.54
C ALA A 553 -26.71 -4.79 -14.67
N ALA A 554 -25.98 -4.75 -13.55
CA ALA A 554 -24.56 -4.42 -13.55
C ALA A 554 -23.72 -5.39 -14.41
N ILE A 555 -24.01 -6.69 -14.30
CA ILE A 555 -23.36 -7.76 -15.07
C ILE A 555 -24.41 -8.44 -15.95
N GLU A 556 -24.30 -8.26 -17.26
CA GLU A 556 -25.17 -8.94 -18.21
C GLU A 556 -24.47 -10.22 -18.70
N VAL A 557 -25.10 -11.37 -18.45
CA VAL A 557 -24.61 -12.68 -18.90
C VAL A 557 -25.54 -13.22 -19.98
N GLY A 558 -24.98 -13.78 -21.04
CA GLY A 558 -25.76 -14.45 -22.08
C GLY A 558 -24.88 -14.99 -23.19
N ASN A 559 -25.46 -15.79 -24.08
CA ASN A 559 -24.74 -16.34 -25.22
C ASN A 559 -25.68 -16.86 -26.32
N ASP A 560 -25.22 -16.84 -27.58
CA ASP A 560 -25.88 -17.45 -28.75
C ASP A 560 -24.98 -18.46 -29.51
N TYR A 561 -23.82 -18.80 -28.94
CA TYR A 561 -22.71 -19.60 -29.47
C TYR A 561 -22.45 -20.91 -28.70
N ASN A 562 -23.33 -21.33 -27.80
CA ASN A 562 -23.14 -22.50 -26.92
C ASN A 562 -21.92 -22.38 -25.98
N ALA A 563 -21.66 -21.18 -25.47
CA ALA A 563 -20.54 -20.92 -24.58
C ALA A 563 -20.78 -21.37 -23.13
N THR A 564 -19.69 -21.64 -22.42
CA THR A 564 -19.71 -22.00 -20.99
C THR A 564 -19.06 -20.90 -20.15
N TYR A 565 -19.73 -20.52 -19.07
CA TYR A 565 -19.32 -19.43 -18.17
C TYR A 565 -19.42 -19.80 -16.70
N THR A 566 -18.47 -19.28 -15.93
CA THR A 566 -18.56 -19.17 -14.48
C THR A 566 -18.58 -17.70 -14.08
N LEU A 567 -19.55 -17.32 -13.25
CA LEU A 567 -19.58 -16.00 -12.62
C LEU A 567 -19.50 -16.19 -11.10
N THR A 568 -18.47 -15.63 -10.48
CA THR A 568 -18.34 -15.55 -9.02
C THR A 568 -18.34 -14.09 -8.62
N VAL A 569 -19.26 -13.69 -7.74
CA VAL A 569 -19.31 -12.34 -7.19
C VAL A 569 -19.28 -12.40 -5.67
N ASN A 570 -18.37 -11.65 -5.06
CA ASN A 570 -18.24 -11.53 -3.62
C ASN A 570 -18.26 -10.06 -3.21
N ASN A 571 -19.12 -9.70 -2.26
CA ASN A 571 -19.19 -8.39 -1.62
C ASN A 571 -19.28 -7.23 -2.62
N ALA A 572 -20.22 -7.31 -3.56
CA ALA A 572 -20.46 -6.26 -4.55
C ALA A 572 -21.53 -5.25 -4.09
N THR A 573 -21.29 -3.97 -4.33
CA THR A 573 -22.26 -2.89 -4.11
C THR A 573 -22.84 -2.43 -5.44
N VAL A 574 -24.17 -2.32 -5.57
CA VAL A 574 -24.85 -1.95 -6.82
C VAL A 574 -25.80 -0.77 -6.60
N ASN A 575 -25.56 0.32 -7.33
CA ASN A 575 -26.30 1.57 -7.23
C ASN A 575 -26.94 1.95 -8.56
N GLY A 576 -28.27 2.06 -8.58
CA GLY A 576 -29.03 2.64 -9.69
C GLY A 576 -29.35 1.70 -10.86
N PHE A 577 -28.75 0.51 -10.97
CA PHE A 577 -29.03 -0.43 -12.06
C PHE A 577 -30.47 -0.99 -12.05
N ALA A 578 -30.95 -1.42 -13.22
CA ALA A 578 -32.28 -2.01 -13.38
C ALA A 578 -32.28 -3.53 -13.10
N ALA A 579 -33.46 -4.10 -12.88
CA ALA A 579 -33.63 -5.53 -12.69
C ALA A 579 -33.20 -6.33 -13.95
N GLY A 580 -32.30 -7.28 -13.74
CA GLY A 580 -31.75 -8.16 -14.76
C GLY A 580 -32.79 -9.11 -15.32
N LYS A 581 -32.70 -9.35 -16.63
CA LYS A 581 -33.59 -10.29 -17.31
C LYS A 581 -33.40 -11.71 -16.76
N ASN A 582 -34.52 -12.41 -16.54
CA ASN A 582 -34.64 -13.78 -16.01
C ASN A 582 -34.16 -14.00 -14.57
N THR A 583 -33.57 -12.99 -13.92
CA THR A 583 -33.08 -13.08 -12.54
C THR A 583 -33.81 -12.12 -11.61
N GLY A 584 -34.30 -10.99 -12.12
CA GLY A 584 -34.85 -9.89 -11.32
C GLY A 584 -33.82 -9.13 -10.48
N SER A 585 -32.54 -9.53 -10.52
CA SER A 585 -31.46 -8.96 -9.73
C SER A 585 -30.88 -7.72 -10.41
N THR A 586 -30.56 -6.66 -9.66
CA THR A 586 -29.84 -5.50 -10.19
C THR A 586 -28.35 -5.79 -10.42
N LEU A 587 -27.81 -6.85 -9.79
CA LEU A 587 -26.42 -7.24 -9.89
C LEU A 587 -26.12 -8.00 -11.18
N TRP A 588 -26.95 -8.99 -11.53
CA TRP A 588 -26.68 -9.84 -12.69
C TRP A 588 -27.93 -10.25 -13.46
N ALA A 589 -27.79 -10.49 -14.76
CA ALA A 589 -28.85 -10.96 -15.65
C ALA A 589 -28.44 -12.24 -16.40
N ASN A 590 -29.40 -13.11 -16.70
CA ASN A 590 -29.24 -14.26 -17.60
C ASN A 590 -30.05 -14.01 -18.88
N LYS A 591 -29.55 -13.16 -19.78
CA LYS A 591 -30.31 -12.58 -20.90
C LYS A 591 -30.87 -13.61 -21.89
N ASN A 592 -30.15 -14.71 -22.10
CA ASN A 592 -30.45 -15.77 -23.05
C ASN A 592 -31.01 -17.04 -22.39
N SER A 593 -31.33 -17.00 -21.09
CA SER A 593 -31.81 -18.17 -20.33
C SER A 593 -30.87 -19.38 -20.44
N MET A 594 -29.56 -19.14 -20.30
CA MET A 594 -28.54 -20.20 -20.29
C MET A 594 -28.84 -21.19 -19.17
N ASP A 595 -28.67 -22.48 -19.47
CA ASP A 595 -28.90 -23.57 -18.53
C ASP A 595 -27.71 -23.79 -17.57
N ALA A 596 -27.90 -24.65 -16.57
CA ALA A 596 -26.89 -24.93 -15.56
C ALA A 596 -25.68 -25.76 -16.06
N ALA A 597 -25.73 -26.30 -17.29
CA ALA A 597 -24.58 -26.95 -17.91
C ALA A 597 -23.64 -25.91 -18.55
N HIS A 598 -24.18 -24.76 -18.95
CA HIS A 598 -23.44 -23.71 -19.64
C HIS A 598 -23.19 -22.46 -18.78
N LEU A 599 -23.90 -22.30 -17.67
CA LEU A 599 -23.73 -21.18 -16.76
C LEU A 599 -23.74 -21.65 -15.31
N THR A 600 -22.68 -21.34 -14.58
CA THR A 600 -22.64 -21.45 -13.12
C THR A 600 -22.48 -20.06 -12.51
N VAL A 601 -23.34 -19.70 -11.55
CA VAL A 601 -23.26 -18.41 -10.85
C VAL A 601 -23.21 -18.62 -9.34
N THR A 602 -22.20 -18.03 -8.70
CA THR A 602 -22.05 -18.00 -7.25
C THR A 602 -22.01 -16.55 -6.77
N ILE A 603 -22.89 -16.20 -5.84
CA ILE A 603 -22.97 -14.87 -5.22
C ILE A 603 -22.78 -15.05 -3.72
N ASP A 604 -21.77 -14.39 -3.15
CA ASP A 604 -21.44 -14.41 -1.72
C ASP A 604 -21.39 -15.86 -1.15
N GLY A 605 -20.70 -16.74 -1.88
CA GLY A 605 -20.56 -18.16 -1.54
C GLY A 605 -21.79 -19.02 -1.80
N THR A 606 -22.92 -18.45 -2.26
CA THR A 606 -24.15 -19.18 -2.57
C THR A 606 -24.32 -19.39 -4.06
N LYS A 607 -24.47 -20.65 -4.50
CA LYS A 607 -24.78 -20.98 -5.89
C LYS A 607 -26.24 -20.62 -6.22
N VAL A 608 -26.44 -19.80 -7.25
CA VAL A 608 -27.76 -19.29 -7.67
C VAL A 608 -28.18 -19.71 -9.09
N GLN A 609 -27.25 -20.29 -9.86
CA GLN A 609 -27.47 -20.88 -11.18
C GLN A 609 -26.49 -22.03 -11.40
#